data_AF-A0A7K0D8K0-F1
#
_entry.id   AF-A0A7K0D8K0-F1
#
_cell.length_a   1.000
_cell.length_b   1.000
_cell.length_c   1.000
_cell.angle_alpha   90.00
_cell.angle_beta   90.00
_cell.angle_gamma   90.00
#
_symmetry.space_group_name_H-M   'P 1'
#
loop_
_entity.id
_entity.type
_entity.pdbx_description
1 polymer ?
#
loop_
_entity_poly.entity_id
_entity_poly.type
_entity_poly.pdbx_seq_one_letter_code
_entity_poly.pdbx_strand_id
1 'polypeptide(L)'
;MTELEHPTHYPNVLAFVNQYLRYVYQRQVTDTTDAVWCPEWWKHSEAVIRLDALWRAWENLRRDPGKGLSLWFLDHADKHMAKLLDPNGPFKYCSARHGHRDLLTALPLRTPPTGMFSEESGDVIYKSVVEFVENYLSMTYPRQVTDTTDTVWCPEWWKHPEAGARLDSLWRVWEQLRKQGATGLSEWFVDYADPQMQQLFDARGTFRYCNARHGHKDLLTPLPSGDPGAEMFSNPEGIEKYQV
;
A
#
# COMPACT_ATOMS: atom_id res chain seq x y z
N MET A 1 2.72 -23.79 20.15
CA MET A 1 2.35 -23.21 21.46
C MET A 1 1.65 -21.90 21.18
N THR A 2 0.43 -21.80 21.67
CA THR A 2 -0.57 -20.75 21.45
C THR A 2 -0.02 -19.34 21.68
N GLU A 3 -0.25 -18.47 20.71
CA GLU A 3 -0.09 -17.03 20.82
C GLU A 3 -0.87 -16.57 22.07
N LEU A 4 -0.18 -15.97 23.04
CA LEU A 4 -0.82 -15.53 24.28
C LEU A 4 -1.77 -14.36 23.94
N GLU A 5 -3.06 -14.66 23.79
CA GLU A 5 -4.18 -13.71 23.75
C GLU A 5 -4.22 -12.90 25.05
N HIS A 6 -3.38 -11.87 25.11
CA HIS A 6 -3.49 -10.86 26.14
C HIS A 6 -4.64 -9.93 25.77
N PRO A 7 -5.50 -9.55 26.74
CA PRO A 7 -6.60 -8.63 26.47
C PRO A 7 -6.04 -7.30 25.95
N THR A 8 -6.62 -6.84 24.83
CA THR A 8 -6.35 -5.52 24.29
C THR A 8 -6.91 -4.46 25.23
N HIS A 9 -6.25 -3.30 25.32
CA HIS A 9 -6.74 -2.20 26.15
C HIS A 9 -7.92 -1.51 25.46
N TYR A 10 -7.86 -1.34 24.14
CA TYR A 10 -9.01 -1.02 23.31
C TYR A 10 -9.49 -2.29 22.60
N PRO A 11 -10.80 -2.63 22.66
CA PRO A 11 -11.31 -3.88 22.13
C PRO A 11 -11.27 -3.98 20.60
N ASN A 12 -11.17 -2.84 19.90
CA ASN A 12 -11.09 -2.77 18.45
C ASN A 12 -10.57 -1.40 18.00
N VAL A 13 -10.26 -1.27 16.71
CA VAL A 13 -9.84 -0.02 16.06
C VAL A 13 -10.83 1.13 16.27
N LEU A 14 -12.15 0.86 16.29
CA LEU A 14 -13.16 1.91 16.50
C LEU A 14 -13.05 2.52 17.90
N ALA A 15 -12.87 1.69 18.94
CA ALA A 15 -12.64 2.16 20.31
C ALA A 15 -11.32 2.93 20.40
N PHE A 16 -10.23 2.42 19.80
CA PHE A 16 -8.94 3.09 19.77
C PHE A 16 -9.01 4.49 19.12
N VAL A 17 -9.65 4.60 17.96
CA VAL A 17 -9.79 5.88 17.26
C VAL A 17 -10.62 6.88 18.09
N ASN A 18 -11.75 6.42 18.64
CA ASN A 18 -12.68 7.28 19.37
C ASN A 18 -12.20 7.67 20.77
N GLN A 19 -11.44 6.82 21.44
CA GLN A 19 -11.10 7.03 22.85
C GLN A 19 -9.66 7.51 23.04
N TYR A 20 -8.78 7.32 22.05
CA TYR A 20 -7.37 7.68 22.13
C TYR A 20 -6.90 8.53 20.96
N LEU A 21 -6.92 7.98 19.74
CA LEU A 21 -6.19 8.57 18.61
C LEU A 21 -6.65 10.00 18.31
N ARG A 22 -7.97 10.25 18.29
CA ARG A 22 -8.53 11.58 18.01
C ARG A 22 -8.14 12.65 19.04
N TYR A 23 -7.81 12.24 20.27
CA TYR A 23 -7.40 13.16 21.33
C TYR A 23 -5.90 13.40 21.33
N VAL A 24 -5.11 12.41 20.90
CA VAL A 24 -3.65 12.50 20.78
C VAL A 24 -3.25 13.25 19.51
N TYR A 25 -3.89 12.97 18.36
CA TYR A 25 -3.62 13.65 17.09
C TYR A 25 -4.58 14.82 16.86
N GLN A 26 -4.27 15.96 17.47
CA GLN A 26 -5.00 17.20 17.25
C GLN A 26 -4.34 18.02 16.12
N ARG A 27 -5.07 18.24 15.03
CA ARG A 27 -4.63 19.05 13.88
C ARG A 27 -5.76 19.95 13.42
N GLN A 28 -5.43 21.09 12.83
CA GLN A 28 -6.43 21.86 12.09
C GLN A 28 -6.79 21.08 10.83
N VAL A 29 -8.00 20.52 10.82
CA VAL A 29 -8.58 19.76 9.68
C VAL A 29 -9.91 20.36 9.22
N THR A 30 -10.27 21.49 9.83
CA THR A 30 -11.40 22.34 9.43
C THR A 30 -10.83 23.64 8.90
N ASP A 31 -11.46 24.16 7.85
CA ASP A 31 -11.12 25.46 7.26
C ASP A 31 -9.64 25.58 6.83
N THR A 32 -9.05 24.48 6.35
CA THR A 32 -7.71 24.42 5.74
C THR A 32 -7.69 23.43 4.57
N THR A 33 -6.73 23.61 3.66
CA THR A 33 -6.42 22.69 2.55
C THR A 33 -5.20 21.81 2.81
N ASP A 34 -4.45 22.07 3.88
CA ASP A 34 -3.17 21.40 4.13
C ASP A 34 -3.32 20.03 4.78
N ALA A 35 -4.47 19.77 5.40
CA ALA A 35 -4.81 18.49 6.01
C ALA A 35 -6.30 18.18 5.88
N VAL A 36 -6.62 16.92 5.60
CA VAL A 36 -8.00 16.43 5.46
C VAL A 36 -8.33 15.36 6.49
N TRP A 37 -9.60 15.27 6.88
CA TRP A 37 -10.10 14.18 7.71
C TRP A 37 -11.52 13.82 7.31
N CYS A 38 -11.82 12.54 7.18
CA CYS A 38 -13.19 12.06 7.00
C CYS A 38 -13.75 11.56 8.34
N PRO A 39 -14.85 12.13 8.87
CA PRO A 39 -15.45 11.64 10.12
C PRO A 39 -16.06 10.24 9.97
N GLU A 40 -16.34 9.82 8.73
CA GLU A 40 -16.83 8.49 8.38
C GLU A 40 -15.70 7.64 7.77
N TRP A 41 -14.51 7.69 8.40
CA TRP A 41 -13.29 7.03 7.92
C TRP A 41 -13.48 5.54 7.59
N TRP A 42 -14.43 4.85 8.23
CA TRP A 42 -14.75 3.45 7.97
C TRP A 42 -15.31 3.18 6.57
N LYS A 43 -15.71 4.22 5.83
CA LYS A 43 -16.09 4.13 4.41
C LYS A 43 -14.90 4.08 3.46
N HIS A 44 -13.67 4.24 3.97
CA HIS A 44 -12.44 4.20 3.20
C HIS A 44 -11.64 2.96 3.59
N SER A 45 -11.57 1.97 2.70
CA SER A 45 -10.80 0.73 2.87
C SER A 45 -9.36 0.98 3.33
N GLU A 46 -8.66 1.92 2.67
CA GLU A 46 -7.30 2.32 3.05
C GLU A 46 -7.23 2.83 4.49
N ALA A 47 -8.20 3.66 4.89
CA ALA A 47 -8.19 4.23 6.23
C ALA A 47 -8.50 3.18 7.29
N VAL A 48 -9.44 2.27 7.02
CA VAL A 48 -9.77 1.16 7.92
C VAL A 48 -8.53 0.34 8.22
N ILE A 49 -7.79 -0.08 7.18
CA ILE A 49 -6.67 -1.00 7.37
C ILE A 49 -5.43 -0.31 7.95
N ARG A 50 -5.18 0.97 7.61
CA ARG A 50 -4.12 1.78 8.24
C ARG A 50 -4.40 2.00 9.73
N LEU A 51 -5.63 2.35 10.09
CA LEU A 51 -6.01 2.55 11.49
C LEU A 51 -6.00 1.24 12.28
N ASP A 52 -6.38 0.11 11.67
CA ASP A 52 -6.29 -1.21 12.29
C ASP A 52 -4.82 -1.61 12.54
N ALA A 53 -3.95 -1.45 11.53
CA ALA A 53 -2.52 -1.67 11.67
C ALA A 53 -1.91 -0.78 12.77
N LEU A 54 -2.33 0.49 12.83
CA LEU A 54 -1.87 1.42 13.84
C LEU A 54 -2.32 1.04 15.26
N TRP A 55 -3.57 0.60 15.42
CA TRP A 55 -4.13 0.12 16.68
C TRP A 55 -3.39 -1.14 17.16
N ARG A 56 -3.17 -2.12 16.29
CA ARG A 56 -2.42 -3.35 16.63
C ARG A 56 -1.00 -3.04 17.06
N ALA A 57 -0.31 -2.18 16.33
CA ALA A 57 1.03 -1.72 16.71
C ALA A 57 1.03 -1.03 18.10
N TRP A 58 0.01 -0.21 18.39
CA TRP A 58 -0.14 0.44 19.69
C TRP A 58 -0.36 -0.59 20.82
N GLU A 59 -1.26 -1.56 20.63
CA GLU A 59 -1.56 -2.61 21.61
C GLU A 59 -0.35 -3.47 21.98
N ASN A 60 0.56 -3.65 21.01
CA ASN A 60 1.83 -4.32 21.22
C ASN A 60 2.83 -3.43 21.95
N LEU A 61 3.11 -2.25 21.41
CA LEU A 61 4.18 -1.38 21.87
C LEU A 61 3.88 -0.71 23.21
N ARG A 62 2.61 -0.48 23.57
CA ARG A 62 2.24 0.07 24.90
C ARG A 62 2.72 -0.79 26.07
N ARG A 63 3.06 -2.06 25.81
CA ARG A 63 3.50 -3.02 26.82
C ARG A 63 4.95 -2.79 27.23
N ASP A 64 5.73 -2.11 26.40
CA ASP A 64 7.05 -1.62 26.78
C ASP A 64 6.93 -0.25 27.46
N PRO A 65 7.10 -0.16 28.80
CA PRO A 65 7.02 1.10 29.52
C PRO A 65 8.21 2.02 29.26
N GLY A 66 9.28 1.52 28.63
CA GLY A 66 10.49 2.27 28.34
C GLY A 66 10.36 3.10 27.06
N LYS A 67 10.46 2.46 25.90
CA LYS A 67 10.51 3.14 24.59
C LYS A 67 9.29 2.87 23.71
N GLY A 68 8.41 1.96 24.12
CA GLY A 68 7.28 1.49 23.33
C GLY A 68 6.44 2.61 22.70
N LEU A 69 6.03 3.61 23.50
CA LEU A 69 5.24 4.72 22.95
C LEU A 69 6.03 5.59 21.96
N SER A 70 7.34 5.80 22.20
CA SER A 70 8.21 6.56 21.29
C SER A 70 8.36 5.83 19.95
N LEU A 71 8.63 4.52 19.97
CA LEU A 71 8.69 3.68 18.78
C LEU A 71 7.35 3.66 18.04
N TRP A 72 6.24 3.61 18.79
CA TRP A 72 4.92 3.64 18.16
C TRP A 72 4.69 4.93 17.37
N PHE A 73 5.10 6.09 17.90
CA PHE A 73 5.03 7.35 17.16
C PHE A 73 5.94 7.35 15.93
N LEU A 74 7.23 7.07 16.14
CA LEU A 74 8.27 7.19 15.12
C LEU A 74 8.11 6.20 13.97
N ASP A 75 7.83 4.94 14.29
CA ASP A 75 7.87 3.86 13.32
C ASP A 75 6.52 3.59 12.66
N HIS A 76 5.42 4.01 13.29
CA HIS A 76 4.07 3.69 12.83
C HIS A 76 3.15 4.91 12.76
N ALA A 77 2.85 5.55 13.88
CA ALA A 77 1.75 6.51 13.98
C ALA A 77 1.95 7.72 13.09
N ASP A 78 3.11 8.37 13.13
CA ASP A 78 3.33 9.58 12.35
C ASP A 78 3.31 9.29 10.84
N LYS A 79 3.80 8.11 10.43
CA LYS A 79 3.84 7.70 9.02
C LYS A 79 2.43 7.41 8.48
N HIS A 80 1.60 6.67 9.22
CA HIS A 80 0.21 6.42 8.84
C HIS A 80 -0.63 7.69 8.89
N MET A 81 -0.47 8.51 9.93
CA MET A 81 -1.21 9.75 10.07
C MET A 81 -0.83 10.76 9.00
N ALA A 82 0.44 10.81 8.55
CA ALA A 82 0.84 11.62 7.41
C ALA A 82 0.06 11.25 6.14
N LYS A 83 -0.12 9.94 5.86
CA LYS A 83 -0.91 9.48 4.72
C LYS A 83 -2.40 9.78 4.86
N LEU A 84 -2.97 9.57 6.05
CA LEU A 84 -4.39 9.80 6.31
C LEU A 84 -4.76 11.28 6.21
N LEU A 85 -3.87 12.18 6.65
CA LEU A 85 -4.09 13.61 6.64
C LEU A 85 -3.74 14.28 5.31
N ASP A 86 -3.03 13.59 4.42
CA ASP A 86 -2.65 14.11 3.09
C ASP A 86 -3.91 14.46 2.26
N PRO A 87 -4.05 15.71 1.77
CA PRO A 87 -5.15 16.12 0.89
C PRO A 87 -5.28 15.29 -0.39
N ASN A 88 -4.19 14.67 -0.85
CA ASN A 88 -4.15 13.74 -1.98
C ASN A 88 -4.22 12.26 -1.57
N GLY A 89 -4.38 11.99 -0.27
CA GLY A 89 -4.47 10.67 0.33
C GLY A 89 -5.89 10.07 0.28
N PRO A 90 -6.19 9.11 1.19
CA PRO A 90 -7.40 8.30 1.13
C PRO A 90 -8.70 9.08 1.39
N PHE A 91 -8.60 10.26 2.01
CA PHE A 91 -9.74 11.14 2.27
C PHE A 91 -9.89 12.27 1.26
N LYS A 92 -9.23 12.18 0.09
CA LYS A 92 -9.41 13.16 -0.99
C LYS A 92 -10.91 13.37 -1.28
N TYR A 93 -11.31 14.64 -1.38
CA TYR A 93 -12.69 15.14 -1.49
C TYR A 93 -13.56 15.12 -0.24
N CYS A 94 -13.15 14.42 0.83
CA CYS A 94 -13.86 14.45 2.10
C CYS A 94 -13.42 15.66 2.93
N SER A 95 -14.20 16.01 3.95
CA SER A 95 -13.79 17.03 4.92
C SER A 95 -14.42 16.79 6.28
N ALA A 96 -13.82 17.33 7.33
CA ALA A 96 -14.36 17.24 8.68
C ALA A 96 -15.74 17.93 8.80
N ARG A 97 -16.01 18.96 7.97
CA ARG A 97 -17.28 19.72 7.98
C ARG A 97 -18.40 19.04 7.17
N HIS A 98 -18.08 18.48 6.01
CA HIS A 98 -19.08 17.96 5.07
C HIS A 98 -19.17 16.43 5.03
N GLY A 99 -18.31 15.72 5.77
CA GLY A 99 -18.35 14.26 5.82
C GLY A 99 -17.74 13.59 4.60
N HIS A 100 -18.14 12.33 4.40
CA HIS A 100 -17.66 11.47 3.31
C HIS A 100 -18.22 11.88 1.94
N ARG A 101 -17.38 11.74 0.91
CA ARG A 101 -17.78 11.81 -0.49
C ARG A 101 -17.29 10.59 -1.25
N ASP A 102 -18.21 9.92 -1.92
CA ASP A 102 -17.95 8.70 -2.69
C ASP A 102 -17.48 9.04 -4.11
N LEU A 103 -16.26 9.60 -4.22
CA LEU A 103 -15.67 10.06 -5.48
C LEU A 103 -14.35 9.36 -5.84
N LEU A 104 -13.75 8.63 -4.91
CA LEU A 104 -12.60 7.77 -5.19
C LEU A 104 -13.09 6.37 -5.47
N THR A 105 -12.62 5.79 -6.57
CA THR A 105 -12.90 4.39 -6.93
C THR A 105 -11.64 3.55 -6.80
N ALA A 106 -11.82 2.23 -6.70
CA ALA A 106 -10.73 1.27 -6.78
C ALA A 106 -9.88 1.51 -8.04
N LEU A 107 -8.60 1.11 -7.97
CA LEU A 107 -7.71 1.23 -9.12
C LEU A 107 -8.29 0.45 -10.32
N PRO A 108 -8.39 1.09 -11.50
CA PRO A 108 -8.91 0.41 -12.69
C PRO A 108 -8.00 -0.74 -13.11
N LEU A 109 -8.57 -1.91 -13.37
CA LEU A 109 -7.84 -3.11 -13.77
C LEU A 109 -8.45 -3.71 -15.03
N ARG A 110 -7.60 -4.40 -15.79
CA ARG A 110 -8.00 -5.43 -16.75
C ARG A 110 -7.45 -6.76 -16.25
N THR A 111 -7.98 -7.88 -16.75
CA THR A 111 -7.49 -9.20 -16.35
C THR A 111 -6.30 -9.62 -17.23
N PRO A 112 -5.16 -10.04 -16.67
CA PRO A 112 -4.05 -10.58 -17.45
C PRO A 112 -4.40 -11.91 -18.10
N PRO A 113 -3.70 -12.31 -19.19
CA PRO A 113 -3.87 -13.63 -19.78
C PRO A 113 -3.65 -14.77 -18.78
N THR A 114 -4.48 -15.81 -18.85
CA THR A 114 -4.36 -17.00 -18.01
C THR A 114 -2.99 -17.66 -18.17
N GLY A 115 -2.36 -18.05 -17.06
CA GLY A 115 -1.05 -18.70 -17.04
C GLY A 115 0.14 -17.75 -17.25
N MET A 116 -0.09 -16.43 -17.31
CA MET A 116 0.99 -15.45 -17.37
C MET A 116 1.78 -15.35 -16.06
N PHE A 117 1.13 -15.58 -14.92
CA PHE A 117 1.73 -15.57 -13.59
C PHE A 117 1.54 -16.95 -12.94
N SER A 118 2.51 -17.35 -12.13
CA SER A 118 2.41 -18.59 -11.35
C SER A 118 1.40 -18.45 -10.22
N GLU A 119 0.72 -19.55 -9.91
CA GLU A 119 -0.08 -19.67 -8.70
C GLU A 119 0.74 -20.41 -7.63
N GLU A 120 0.79 -19.84 -6.44
CA GLU A 120 1.42 -20.44 -5.27
C GLU A 120 0.43 -21.39 -4.59
N SER A 121 0.86 -22.62 -4.38
CA SER A 121 0.15 -23.60 -3.56
C SER A 121 0.67 -23.55 -2.12
N GLY A 122 -0.22 -23.36 -1.14
CA GLY A 122 0.16 -23.35 0.27
C GLY A 122 -0.80 -22.57 1.16
N ASP A 123 -0.34 -22.20 2.35
CA ASP A 123 -1.06 -21.29 3.26
C ASP A 123 -0.85 -19.83 2.84
N VAL A 124 -1.42 -19.46 1.68
CA VAL A 124 -1.48 -18.09 1.15
C VAL A 124 -2.94 -17.63 1.09
N ILE A 125 -3.20 -16.34 1.28
CA ILE A 125 -4.56 -15.78 1.16
C ILE A 125 -4.89 -15.50 -0.30
N TYR A 126 -3.93 -14.95 -1.04
CA TYR A 126 -4.01 -14.75 -2.49
C TYR A 126 -3.05 -15.70 -3.17
N LYS A 127 -3.52 -16.44 -4.17
CA LYS A 127 -2.72 -17.46 -4.86
C LYS A 127 -1.71 -16.89 -5.84
N SER A 128 -1.92 -15.66 -6.28
CA SER A 128 -1.01 -14.97 -7.21
C SER A 128 -0.98 -13.48 -6.94
N VAL A 129 0.04 -12.81 -7.48
CA VAL A 129 0.09 -11.34 -7.54
C VAL A 129 -1.15 -10.76 -8.20
N VAL A 130 -1.75 -11.46 -9.18
CA VAL A 130 -2.97 -11.01 -9.86
C VAL A 130 -4.14 -10.95 -8.87
N GLU A 131 -4.39 -12.04 -8.14
CA GLU A 131 -5.45 -12.08 -7.13
C GLU A 131 -5.24 -11.03 -6.03
N PHE A 132 -3.98 -10.82 -5.61
CA PHE A 132 -3.64 -9.79 -4.62
C PHE A 132 -3.93 -8.38 -5.14
N VAL A 133 -3.54 -8.08 -6.38
CA VAL A 133 -3.76 -6.76 -6.98
C VAL A 133 -5.25 -6.51 -7.20
N GLU A 134 -5.96 -7.48 -7.75
CA GLU A 134 -7.39 -7.38 -8.06
C GLU A 134 -8.25 -7.28 -6.80
N ASN A 135 -8.00 -8.11 -5.79
CA ASN A 135 -8.93 -8.26 -4.66
C ASN A 135 -8.52 -7.51 -3.40
N TYR A 136 -7.27 -7.05 -3.30
CA TYR A 136 -6.77 -6.34 -2.13
C TYR A 136 -6.17 -4.98 -2.45
N LEU A 137 -5.13 -4.93 -3.28
CA LEU A 137 -4.36 -3.70 -3.49
C LEU A 137 -5.20 -2.61 -4.16
N SER A 138 -5.95 -2.94 -5.22
CA SER A 138 -6.80 -1.99 -5.96
C SER A 138 -7.90 -1.38 -5.10
N MET A 139 -8.46 -2.21 -4.21
CA MET A 139 -9.48 -1.83 -3.25
C MET A 139 -8.88 -1.01 -2.11
N THR A 140 -7.64 -1.28 -1.72
CA THR A 140 -6.92 -0.61 -0.63
C THR A 140 -6.37 0.75 -1.05
N TYR A 141 -6.00 0.95 -2.31
CA TYR A 141 -5.49 2.23 -2.80
C TYR A 141 -6.43 2.94 -3.80
N PRO A 142 -7.67 3.32 -3.43
CA PRO A 142 -8.52 4.14 -4.30
C PRO A 142 -7.83 5.47 -4.62
N ARG A 143 -7.64 5.80 -5.90
CA ARG A 143 -6.97 7.05 -6.33
C ARG A 143 -7.71 7.68 -7.50
N GLN A 144 -7.68 9.00 -7.57
CA GLN A 144 -8.09 9.70 -8.78
C GLN A 144 -7.00 9.53 -9.84
N VAL A 145 -7.26 8.71 -10.86
CA VAL A 145 -6.28 8.37 -11.92
C VAL A 145 -6.83 8.52 -13.35
N THR A 146 -8.09 8.89 -13.50
CA THR A 146 -8.76 9.03 -14.82
C THR A 146 -8.69 10.45 -15.38
N ASP A 147 -8.89 11.45 -14.53
CA ASP A 147 -9.06 12.86 -14.92
C ASP A 147 -7.98 13.73 -14.27
N THR A 148 -6.76 13.20 -14.16
CA THR A 148 -5.57 13.91 -13.68
C THR A 148 -4.31 13.41 -14.39
N THR A 149 -3.28 14.24 -14.42
CA THR A 149 -1.93 13.88 -14.89
C THR A 149 -0.93 13.72 -13.74
N ASP A 150 -1.31 14.06 -12.51
CA ASP A 150 -0.41 14.08 -11.35
C ASP A 150 -0.26 12.70 -10.71
N THR A 151 -1.22 11.81 -10.95
CA THR A 151 -1.23 10.43 -10.47
C THR A 151 -1.63 9.54 -11.63
N VAL A 152 -0.78 8.57 -11.97
CA VAL A 152 -0.99 7.67 -13.11
C VAL A 152 -1.19 6.24 -12.66
N TRP A 153 -1.95 5.49 -13.45
CA TRP A 153 -2.12 4.05 -13.27
C TRP A 153 -2.37 3.40 -14.63
N CYS A 154 -1.75 2.25 -14.88
CA CYS A 154 -2.02 1.44 -16.06
C CYS A 154 -2.88 0.22 -15.67
N PRO A 155 -4.09 0.07 -16.23
CA PRO A 155 -4.96 -1.08 -15.92
C PRO A 155 -4.41 -2.40 -16.46
N GLU A 156 -3.44 -2.35 -17.38
CA GLU A 156 -2.70 -3.49 -17.92
C GLU A 156 -1.28 -3.51 -17.32
N TRP A 157 -1.17 -3.36 -16.00
CA TRP A 157 0.10 -3.20 -15.29
C TRP A 157 1.13 -4.29 -15.62
N TRP A 158 0.69 -5.52 -15.93
CA TRP A 158 1.56 -6.65 -16.31
C TRP A 158 2.31 -6.43 -17.63
N LYS A 159 1.91 -5.46 -18.47
CA LYS A 159 2.68 -5.06 -19.65
C LYS A 159 3.91 -4.22 -19.29
N HIS A 160 4.09 -3.86 -18.03
CA HIS A 160 5.26 -3.17 -17.51
C HIS A 160 6.06 -4.14 -16.62
N PRO A 161 7.22 -4.67 -17.09
CA PRO A 161 8.02 -5.62 -16.30
C PRO A 161 8.42 -5.08 -14.92
N GLU A 162 8.73 -3.78 -14.84
CA GLU A 162 9.00 -3.12 -13.56
C GLU A 162 7.78 -3.13 -12.63
N ALA A 163 6.57 -2.85 -13.14
CA ALA A 163 5.36 -2.89 -12.32
C ALA A 163 5.06 -4.32 -11.84
N GLY A 164 5.22 -5.31 -12.73
CA GLY A 164 5.08 -6.72 -12.37
C GLY A 164 6.00 -7.12 -11.22
N ALA A 165 7.29 -6.81 -11.32
CA ALA A 165 8.27 -7.12 -10.27
C ALA A 165 7.98 -6.40 -8.95
N ARG A 166 7.58 -5.12 -8.99
CA ARG A 166 7.22 -4.35 -7.79
C ARG A 166 5.97 -4.92 -7.10
N LEU A 167 4.93 -5.26 -7.87
CA LEU A 167 3.67 -5.78 -7.34
C LEU A 167 3.83 -7.21 -6.81
N ASP A 168 4.60 -8.06 -7.48
CA ASP A 168 4.92 -9.41 -6.99
C ASP A 168 5.69 -9.34 -5.67
N SER A 169 6.72 -8.48 -5.59
CA SER A 169 7.46 -8.24 -4.36
C SER A 169 6.55 -7.76 -3.22
N LEU A 170 5.63 -6.83 -3.50
CA LEU A 170 4.68 -6.34 -2.50
C LEU A 170 3.77 -7.43 -1.97
N TRP A 171 3.24 -8.28 -2.85
CA TRP A 171 2.39 -9.40 -2.48
C TRP A 171 3.14 -10.43 -1.62
N ARG A 172 4.34 -10.84 -2.03
CA ARG A 172 5.16 -11.80 -1.29
C ARG A 172 5.49 -11.31 0.12
N VAL A 173 5.85 -10.04 0.26
CA VAL A 173 6.11 -9.44 1.57
C VAL A 173 4.81 -9.31 2.38
N TRP A 174 3.69 -8.99 1.75
CA TRP A 174 2.39 -8.95 2.44
C TRP A 174 2.01 -10.32 3.02
N GLU A 175 2.15 -11.41 2.25
CA GLU A 175 1.86 -12.77 2.69
C GLU A 175 2.73 -13.20 3.89
N GLN A 176 3.96 -12.70 3.97
CA GLN A 176 4.85 -12.91 5.12
C GLN A 176 4.43 -12.05 6.31
N LEU A 177 4.29 -10.74 6.13
CA LEU A 177 4.07 -9.78 7.21
C LEU A 177 2.66 -9.85 7.81
N ARG A 178 1.63 -10.27 7.05
CA ARG A 178 0.30 -10.50 7.61
C ARG A 178 0.28 -11.55 8.72
N LYS A 179 1.26 -12.47 8.70
CA LYS A 179 1.45 -13.51 9.72
C LYS A 179 2.33 -13.04 10.88
N GLN A 180 3.04 -11.92 10.71
CA GLN A 180 3.94 -11.37 11.71
C GLN A 180 3.17 -10.50 12.71
N GLY A 181 2.53 -11.17 13.67
CA GLY A 181 2.01 -10.58 14.91
C GLY A 181 1.30 -9.22 14.74
N ALA A 182 1.51 -8.35 15.72
CA ALA A 182 0.77 -7.11 15.84
C ALA A 182 1.30 -5.94 15.00
N THR A 183 2.58 -5.93 14.60
CA THR A 183 3.20 -4.82 13.84
C THR A 183 3.33 -5.09 12.35
N GLY A 184 3.22 -6.35 11.90
CA GLY A 184 3.54 -6.75 10.53
C GLY A 184 2.75 -5.99 9.46
N LEU A 185 1.44 -5.77 9.64
CA LEU A 185 0.67 -4.95 8.68
C LEU A 185 1.13 -3.48 8.66
N SER A 186 1.53 -2.93 9.80
CA SER A 186 2.04 -1.55 9.87
C SER A 186 3.38 -1.43 9.15
N GLU A 187 4.29 -2.37 9.39
CA GLU A 187 5.58 -2.49 8.71
C GLU A 187 5.39 -2.67 7.20
N TRP A 188 4.46 -3.53 6.78
CA TRP A 188 4.15 -3.73 5.36
C TRP A 188 3.77 -2.42 4.67
N PHE A 189 2.86 -1.63 5.26
CA PHE A 189 2.48 -0.34 4.70
C PHE A 189 3.66 0.61 4.61
N VAL A 190 4.36 0.77 5.73
CA VAL A 190 5.36 1.81 5.93
C VAL A 190 6.63 1.55 5.12
N ASP A 191 7.16 0.34 5.20
CA ASP A 191 8.49 0.01 4.67
C ASP A 191 8.42 -0.54 3.24
N TYR A 192 7.27 -1.05 2.80
CA TYR A 192 7.13 -1.73 1.52
C TYR A 192 6.07 -1.11 0.62
N ALA A 193 4.80 -1.10 1.05
CA ALA A 193 3.68 -0.70 0.21
C ALA A 193 3.76 0.78 -0.21
N ASP A 194 3.87 1.70 0.74
CA ASP A 194 3.83 3.13 0.44
C ASP A 194 4.99 3.61 -0.45
N PRO A 195 6.26 3.20 -0.22
CA PRO A 195 7.35 3.53 -1.13
C PRO A 195 7.14 3.01 -2.56
N GLN A 196 6.67 1.76 -2.71
CA GLN A 196 6.43 1.15 -4.01
C GLN A 196 5.24 1.79 -4.72
N MET A 197 4.14 2.03 -4.02
CA MET A 197 2.95 2.70 -4.57
C MET A 197 3.26 4.15 -4.96
N GLN A 198 4.11 4.85 -4.22
CA GLN A 198 4.59 6.18 -4.62
C GLN A 198 5.30 6.14 -5.98
N GLN A 199 6.15 5.14 -6.24
CA GLN A 199 6.82 4.98 -7.53
C GLN A 199 5.84 4.61 -8.65
N LEU A 200 4.89 3.71 -8.38
CA LEU A 200 3.88 3.30 -9.35
C LEU A 200 2.93 4.45 -9.73
N PHE A 201 2.64 5.36 -8.80
CA PHE A 201 1.78 6.51 -9.02
C PHE A 201 2.49 7.74 -9.59
N ASP A 202 3.82 7.77 -9.61
CA ASP A 202 4.58 8.88 -10.17
C ASP A 202 4.28 9.03 -11.67
N ALA A 203 3.75 10.20 -12.06
CA ALA A 203 3.47 10.55 -13.45
C ALA A 203 4.69 10.45 -14.39
N ARG A 204 5.90 10.51 -13.82
CA ARG A 204 7.18 10.36 -14.52
C ARG A 204 7.78 8.96 -14.43
N GLY A 205 7.17 8.06 -13.66
CA GLY A 205 7.67 6.73 -13.31
C GLY A 205 7.20 5.61 -14.23
N THR A 206 6.95 4.43 -13.66
CA THR A 206 6.73 3.16 -14.38
C THR A 206 5.60 3.20 -15.42
N PHE A 207 4.55 3.97 -15.16
CA PHE A 207 3.41 4.12 -16.07
C PHE A 207 3.44 5.40 -16.90
N ARG A 208 4.63 6.00 -17.07
CA ARG A 208 4.79 7.17 -17.93
C ARG A 208 4.19 6.89 -19.32
N TYR A 209 3.31 7.80 -19.76
CA TYR A 209 2.50 7.73 -20.99
C TYR A 209 1.24 6.84 -20.97
N CYS A 210 1.04 6.03 -19.93
CA CYS A 210 -0.17 5.24 -19.72
C CYS A 210 -1.17 5.99 -18.83
N ASN A 211 -2.45 5.63 -18.91
CA ASN A 211 -3.48 6.11 -17.98
C ASN A 211 -4.66 5.15 -17.91
N ALA A 212 -5.50 5.35 -16.89
CA ALA A 212 -6.65 4.50 -16.63
C ALA A 212 -7.69 4.45 -17.76
N ARG A 213 -7.87 5.54 -18.53
CA ARG A 213 -8.90 5.62 -19.58
C ARG A 213 -8.46 4.93 -20.86
N HIS A 214 -7.22 5.12 -21.28
CA HIS A 214 -6.71 4.67 -22.57
C HIS A 214 -5.88 3.38 -22.48
N GLY A 215 -5.50 2.94 -21.27
CA GLY A 215 -4.73 1.72 -21.07
C GLY A 215 -3.25 1.88 -21.37
N HIS A 216 -2.61 0.76 -21.69
CA HIS A 216 -1.17 0.67 -21.92
C HIS A 216 -0.74 1.31 -23.25
N LYS A 217 0.49 1.86 -23.27
CA LYS A 217 1.17 2.31 -24.48
C LYS A 217 2.62 1.81 -24.51
N ASP A 218 2.99 1.15 -25.58
CA ASP A 218 4.34 0.62 -25.84
C ASP A 218 5.32 1.74 -26.26
N LEU A 219 5.59 2.69 -25.36
CA LEU A 219 6.47 3.85 -25.61
C LEU A 219 7.77 3.84 -24.80
N LEU A 220 7.86 2.97 -23.79
CA LEU A 220 9.07 2.79 -22.99
C LEU A 220 9.82 1.55 -23.49
N THR A 221 11.11 1.70 -23.75
CA THR A 221 12.01 0.60 -24.11
C THR A 221 12.84 0.19 -22.91
N PRO A 222 13.39 -1.05 -22.88
CA PRO A 222 14.40 -1.44 -21.91
C PRO A 222 15.54 -0.41 -21.83
N LEU A 223 16.16 -0.32 -20.65
CA LEU A 223 17.29 0.59 -20.45
C LEU A 223 18.39 0.30 -21.50
N PRO A 224 18.93 1.33 -22.16
CA PRO A 224 20.02 1.13 -23.10
C PRO A 224 21.22 0.48 -22.40
N SER A 225 21.64 -0.69 -22.89
CA SER A 225 22.84 -1.39 -22.43
C SER A 225 23.85 -1.52 -23.57
N GLY A 226 25.12 -1.23 -23.30
CA GLY A 226 26.23 -1.64 -24.16
C GLY A 226 26.65 -3.08 -23.88
N ASP A 227 27.27 -3.76 -24.84
CA ASP A 227 27.87 -5.08 -24.64
C ASP A 227 29.21 -4.91 -23.89
N PRO A 228 29.36 -5.44 -22.66
CA PRO A 228 30.63 -5.35 -21.92
C PRO A 228 31.72 -6.28 -22.47
N GLY A 229 31.43 -7.13 -23.47
CA GLY A 229 32.35 -8.13 -24.00
C GLY A 229 32.35 -9.40 -23.15
N ALA A 230 32.29 -10.56 -23.82
CA ALA A 230 32.10 -11.87 -23.19
C ALA A 230 33.18 -12.29 -22.18
N GLU A 231 34.35 -11.64 -22.20
CA GLU A 231 35.50 -11.98 -21.35
C GLU A 231 35.56 -11.17 -20.04
N MET A 232 34.64 -10.22 -19.83
CA MET A 232 34.72 -9.31 -18.68
C MET A 232 34.16 -9.91 -17.38
N PHE A 233 33.28 -10.92 -17.45
CA PHE A 233 32.62 -11.50 -16.28
C PHE A 233 32.50 -13.03 -16.37
N SER A 234 32.84 -13.73 -15.29
CA SER A 234 32.59 -15.17 -15.15
C SER A 234 31.09 -15.42 -15.01
N ASN A 235 30.52 -16.25 -15.88
CA ASN A 235 29.13 -16.65 -15.80
C ASN A 235 29.00 -17.83 -14.81
N PRO A 236 28.23 -17.74 -13.72
CA PRO A 236 28.01 -18.88 -12.85
C PRO A 236 27.18 -19.94 -13.59
N GLU A 237 27.65 -21.18 -13.63
CA GLU A 237 26.89 -22.30 -14.22
C GLU A 237 25.63 -22.58 -13.38
N GLY A 238 24.50 -22.84 -14.06
CA GLY A 238 23.27 -23.34 -13.42
C GLY A 238 22.27 -22.31 -12.89
N ILE A 239 22.35 -21.03 -13.28
CA ILE A 239 21.34 -20.03 -12.87
C ILE A 239 20.06 -20.20 -13.71
N GLU A 240 18.96 -20.56 -13.05
CA GLU A 240 17.61 -20.50 -13.64
C GLU A 240 17.20 -19.04 -13.88
N LYS A 241 16.56 -18.77 -15.02
CA LYS A 241 16.06 -17.43 -15.32
C LYS A 241 14.93 -17.09 -14.34
N TYR A 242 15.08 -15.95 -13.65
CA TYR A 242 14.01 -15.42 -12.78
C TYR A 242 12.76 -15.14 -13.62
N GLN A 243 11.65 -15.79 -13.27
CA GLN A 243 10.31 -15.54 -13.81
C GLN A 243 9.48 -14.87 -12.72
N VAL A 244 8.83 -13.76 -13.08
CA VAL A 244 7.83 -13.05 -12.25
C VAL A 244 6.47 -13.71 -12.47
#